data_AF-A0A522PU88-F1
#
_entry.id   AF-A0A522PU88-F1
#
_cell.length_a   1.000
_cell.length_b   1.000
_cell.length_c   1.000
_cell.angle_alpha   90.00
_cell.angle_beta   90.00
_cell.angle_gamma   90.00
#
_symmetry.space_group_name_H-M   'P 1'
#
loop_
_entity.id
_entity.type
_entity.pdbx_description
1 polymer ?
#
loop_
_entity_poly.entity_id
_entity_poly.type
_entity_poly.pdbx_seq_one_letter_code
_entity_poly.pdbx_strand_id
1 'polypeptide(L)'
;MDPFRLLLISLAGWMNQQQQDVIEYLQEENRVLHEQLGNKRLRLNNDQRRRLAVRAKRLGRRVLHELTTIVTPETLLAWHRRLIAQKYDGSKQRSPGRPHIRDEIQHLIVRMATESSG
;
A
#
# COMPACT_ATOMS: atom_id res chain seq x y z
N MET A 1 42.25 -13.99 -2.24
CA MET A 1 41.06 -13.12 -2.28
C MET A 1 40.92 -12.61 -3.69
N ASP A 2 39.75 -12.79 -4.30
CA ASP A 2 39.52 -12.43 -5.70
C ASP A 2 39.54 -10.88 -5.88
N PRO A 3 40.41 -10.30 -6.73
CA PRO A 3 40.56 -8.84 -6.87
C PRO A 3 39.24 -8.12 -7.21
N PHE A 4 38.40 -8.76 -8.01
CA PHE A 4 37.08 -8.25 -8.36
C PHE A 4 36.15 -8.14 -7.15
N ARG A 5 36.25 -9.08 -6.20
CA ARG A 5 35.46 -9.06 -4.97
C ARG A 5 35.85 -7.89 -4.08
N LEU A 6 37.14 -7.53 -4.04
CA LEU A 6 37.62 -6.36 -3.29
C LEU A 6 37.11 -5.06 -3.91
N LEU A 7 37.15 -4.94 -5.24
CA LEU A 7 36.61 -3.78 -5.96
C LEU A 7 35.09 -3.63 -5.77
N LEU A 8 34.34 -4.73 -5.78
CA LEU A 8 32.89 -4.70 -5.53
C LEU A 8 32.57 -4.26 -4.10
N ILE A 9 33.29 -4.77 -3.10
CA ILE A 9 33.09 -4.38 -1.70
C ILE A 9 33.47 -2.91 -1.48
N SER A 10 34.57 -2.44 -2.05
CA SER A 10 34.98 -1.03 -1.91
C SER A 10 34.00 -0.08 -2.61
N LEU A 11 33.54 -0.41 -3.82
CA LEU A 11 32.54 0.37 -4.53
C LEU A 11 31.19 0.39 -3.80
N ALA A 12 30.73 -0.77 -3.31
CA ALA A 12 29.51 -0.86 -2.52
C ALA A 12 29.62 -0.09 -1.20
N GLY A 13 30.76 -0.18 -0.52
CA GLY A 13 31.05 0.58 0.69
C GLY A 13 31.01 2.09 0.44
N TRP A 14 31.68 2.56 -0.62
CA TRP A 14 31.68 3.98 -0.99
C TRP A 14 30.28 4.49 -1.34
N MET A 15 29.52 3.74 -2.16
CA MET A 15 28.14 4.09 -2.51
C MET A 15 27.24 4.15 -1.27
N ASN A 16 27.39 3.19 -0.34
CA ASN A 16 26.60 3.14 0.88
C ASN A 16 26.89 4.33 1.80
N GLN A 17 28.15 4.75 1.92
CA GLN A 17 28.53 5.93 2.71
C GLN A 17 27.91 7.21 2.12
N GLN A 18 28.02 7.41 0.81
CA GLN A 18 27.41 8.58 0.16
C GLN A 18 25.88 8.59 0.31
N GLN A 19 25.22 7.43 0.27
CA GLN A 19 23.78 7.33 0.54
C GLN A 19 23.45 7.64 2.00
N GLN A 20 24.31 7.24 2.95
CA GLN A 20 24.12 7.47 4.38
C GLN A 20 24.15 8.96 4.71
N ASP A 21 25.12 9.72 4.17
CA ASP A 21 25.23 11.17 4.39
C ASP A 21 23.95 11.92 3.95
N VAL A 22 23.40 11.53 2.79
CA VAL A 22 22.15 12.12 2.27
C VAL A 22 20.95 11.76 3.15
N ILE A 23 20.88 10.52 3.65
CA ILE A 23 19.80 10.09 4.54
C ILE A 23 19.87 10.86 5.86
N GLU A 24 21.05 11.02 6.44
CA GLU A 24 21.26 11.76 7.68
C GLU A 24 20.86 13.23 7.54
N TYR A 25 21.29 13.89 6.48
CA TYR A 25 20.86 15.26 6.19
C TYR A 25 19.33 15.38 6.08
N LEU A 26 18.68 14.50 5.31
CA LEU A 26 17.22 14.52 5.14
C LEU A 26 16.48 14.18 6.44
N GLN A 27 17.05 13.36 7.33
CA GLN A 27 16.48 13.09 8.64
C GLN A 27 16.54 14.33 9.53
N GLU A 28 17.67 15.04 9.55
CA GLU A 28 17.79 16.29 10.29
C GLU A 28 16.87 17.38 9.73
N GLU A 29 16.77 17.52 8.41
CA GLU A 29 15.81 18.44 7.79
C GLU A 29 14.36 18.13 8.19
N ASN A 30 13.97 16.84 8.21
CA ASN A 30 12.66 16.43 8.70
C ASN A 30 12.45 16.75 10.19
N ARG A 31 13.48 16.63 11.04
CA ARG A 31 13.40 17.00 12.46
C ARG A 31 13.19 18.50 12.62
N VAL A 32 13.96 19.33 11.94
CA VAL A 32 13.81 20.79 11.94
C VAL A 32 12.41 21.19 11.47
N LEU A 33 11.90 20.58 10.40
CA LEU A 33 10.54 20.83 9.92
C LEU A 33 9.48 20.44 10.95
N HIS A 34 9.65 19.32 11.66
CA HIS A 34 8.75 18.94 12.75
C HIS A 34 8.77 19.94 13.90
N GLU A 35 9.95 20.43 14.30
CA GLU A 35 10.08 21.45 15.35
C GLU A 35 9.36 22.74 14.95
N GLN A 36 9.53 23.20 13.71
CA GLN A 36 8.86 24.39 13.18
C GLN A 36 7.34 24.25 13.09
N LEU A 37 6.86 23.06 12.71
CA LEU A 37 5.43 22.76 12.63
C LEU A 37 4.80 22.61 14.02
N GLY A 38 5.59 22.21 15.01
CA GLY A 38 5.12 21.92 16.36
C GLY A 38 3.98 20.90 16.35
N ASN A 39 2.99 21.10 17.23
CA ASN A 39 1.81 20.22 17.32
C ASN A 39 0.70 20.53 16.30
N LYS A 40 1.00 21.28 15.23
CA LYS A 40 -0.02 21.62 14.22
C LYS A 40 -0.40 20.37 13.42
N ARG A 41 -1.71 20.10 13.34
CA ARG A 41 -2.24 19.01 12.50
C ARG A 41 -2.03 19.33 11.02
N LEU A 42 -1.14 18.58 10.37
CA LEU A 42 -0.92 18.67 8.93
C LEU A 42 -2.08 18.03 8.14
N ARG A 43 -2.72 18.82 7.27
CA ARG A 43 -3.75 18.33 6.35
C ARG A 43 -3.12 17.87 5.04
N LEU A 44 -2.77 16.60 4.97
CA LEU A 44 -2.28 15.99 3.72
C LEU A 44 -3.44 15.69 2.76
N ASN A 45 -3.26 16.05 1.48
CA ASN A 45 -4.17 15.70 0.40
C ASN A 45 -4.01 14.23 -0.03
N ASN A 46 -4.93 13.72 -0.86
CA ASN A 46 -4.92 12.29 -1.25
C ASN A 46 -3.66 11.88 -2.02
N ASP A 47 -3.10 12.76 -2.85
CA ASP A 47 -1.89 12.46 -3.61
C ASP A 47 -0.65 12.36 -2.72
N GLN A 48 -0.52 13.27 -1.75
CA GLN A 48 0.53 13.21 -0.73
C GLN A 48 0.43 11.92 0.08
N ARG A 49 -0.77 11.58 0.56
CA ARG A 49 -1.03 10.32 1.29
C ARG A 49 -0.65 9.11 0.45
N ARG A 50 -0.99 9.09 -0.84
CA ARG A 50 -0.65 8.01 -1.77
C ARG A 50 0.86 7.87 -1.95
N ARG A 51 1.57 8.98 -2.21
CA ARG A 51 3.03 8.97 -2.40
C ARG A 51 3.78 8.48 -1.16
N LEU A 52 3.32 8.86 0.03
CA LEU A 52 3.87 8.41 1.30
C LEU A 52 3.57 6.93 1.54
N ALA A 53 2.33 6.49 1.36
CA ALA A 53 1.91 5.11 1.59
C ALA A 53 2.69 4.09 0.75
N VAL A 54 2.92 4.40 -0.54
CA VAL A 54 3.68 3.52 -1.45
C VAL A 54 5.13 3.38 -1.01
N ARG A 55 5.78 4.49 -0.61
CA ARG A 55 7.16 4.47 -0.11
C ARG A 55 7.27 3.76 1.25
N ALA A 56 6.33 4.04 2.15
CA ALA A 56 6.27 3.41 3.47
C ALA A 56 6.15 1.88 3.39
N LYS A 57 5.36 1.36 2.44
CA LYS A 57 5.25 -0.10 2.27
C LYS A 57 6.58 -0.75 1.89
N ARG A 58 7.46 -0.08 1.13
CA ARG A 58 8.79 -0.59 0.75
C ARG A 58 9.73 -0.68 1.95
N LEU A 59 9.65 0.26 2.90
CA LEU A 59 10.46 0.28 4.11
C LEU A 59 10.01 -0.75 5.15
N GLY A 60 8.70 -1.03 5.21
CA GLY A 60 8.13 -1.96 6.17
C GLY A 60 8.02 -1.39 7.59
N ARG A 61 7.39 -2.14 8.50
CA ARG A 61 6.97 -1.60 9.80
C ARG A 61 8.13 -1.26 10.74
N ARG A 62 9.18 -2.11 10.77
CA ARG A 62 10.33 -1.96 11.69
C ARG A 62 11.10 -0.68 11.38
N VAL A 63 11.55 -0.52 10.14
CA VAL A 63 12.27 0.67 9.69
C VAL A 63 11.44 1.95 9.91
N LEU A 64 10.13 1.91 9.63
CA LEU A 64 9.28 3.08 9.86
C LEU A 64 9.18 3.51 11.34
N HIS A 65 9.36 2.59 12.30
CA HIS A 65 9.38 2.95 13.73
C HIS A 65 10.68 3.63 14.15
N GLU A 66 11.77 3.37 13.44
CA GLU A 66 13.07 3.98 13.68
C GLU A 66 13.16 5.39 13.05
N LEU A 67 12.31 5.68 12.06
CA LEU A 67 12.27 6.96 11.37
C LEU A 67 11.39 7.99 12.10
N THR A 68 11.88 9.24 12.17
CA THR A 68 11.05 10.39 12.56
C THR A 68 10.07 10.71 11.43
N THR A 69 8.84 10.21 11.53
CA THR A 69 7.82 10.33 10.48
C THR A 69 6.77 11.38 10.81
N ILE A 70 6.33 12.13 9.78
CA ILE A 70 5.23 13.11 9.87
C ILE A 70 3.90 12.47 10.27
N VAL A 71 3.75 11.18 9.96
CA VAL A 71 2.52 10.42 10.13
C VAL A 71 2.89 9.08 10.74
N THR A 72 2.12 8.60 11.71
CA THR A 72 2.42 7.32 12.37
C THR A 72 2.56 6.17 11.35
N PRO A 73 3.51 5.24 11.56
CA PRO A 73 3.72 4.10 10.67
C PRO A 73 2.44 3.31 10.37
N GLU A 74 1.58 3.14 11.38
CA GLU A 74 0.29 2.46 11.28
C GLU A 74 -0.64 3.15 10.27
N THR A 75 -0.66 4.48 10.28
CA THR A 75 -1.50 5.29 9.40
C THR A 75 -1.02 5.20 7.95
N LEU A 76 0.30 5.25 7.73
CA LEU A 76 0.91 5.07 6.41
C LEU A 76 0.56 3.71 5.80
N LEU A 77 0.69 2.64 6.60
CA LEU A 77 0.35 1.29 6.18
C LEU A 77 -1.18 1.11 6.00
N ALA A 78 -1.99 1.78 6.80
CA ALA A 78 -3.45 1.80 6.63
C ALA A 78 -3.85 2.49 5.31
N TRP A 79 -3.22 3.61 4.95
CA TRP A 79 -3.43 4.24 3.65
C TRP A 79 -3.05 3.32 2.50
N HIS A 80 -1.93 2.60 2.60
CA HIS A 80 -1.55 1.63 1.59
C HIS A 80 -2.61 0.53 1.41
N ARG A 81 -3.13 -0.02 2.53
CA ARG A 81 -4.21 -1.01 2.49
C ARG A 81 -5.48 -0.46 1.84
N ARG A 82 -5.84 0.81 2.11
CA ARG A 82 -6.98 1.47 1.46
C ARG A 82 -6.79 1.60 -0.05
N LEU A 83 -5.57 1.93 -0.51
CA LEU A 83 -5.27 1.98 -1.94
C LEU A 83 -5.42 0.62 -2.61
N ILE A 84 -4.97 -0.46 -1.94
CA ILE A 84 -5.20 -1.83 -2.42
C ILE A 84 -6.71 -2.10 -2.50
N ALA A 85 -7.46 -1.83 -1.43
CA ALA A 85 -8.89 -2.06 -1.40
C ALA A 85 -9.62 -1.31 -2.52
N GLN A 86 -9.25 -0.05 -2.79
CA GLN A 86 -9.79 0.74 -3.89
C GLN A 86 -9.43 0.17 -5.27
N LYS A 87 -8.21 -0.35 -5.45
CA LYS A 87 -7.79 -1.01 -6.70
C LYS A 87 -8.65 -2.25 -6.99
N TYR A 88 -9.00 -3.00 -5.96
CA TYR A 88 -9.83 -4.20 -6.04
C TYR A 88 -11.31 -3.93 -5.69
N ASP A 89 -11.72 -2.66 -5.67
CA ASP A 89 -13.10 -2.29 -5.43
C ASP A 89 -13.93 -2.59 -6.68
N GLY A 90 -14.52 -3.78 -6.70
CA GLY A 90 -15.45 -4.22 -7.75
C GLY A 90 -16.86 -3.67 -7.60
N SER A 91 -17.13 -2.75 -6.67
CA SER A 91 -18.49 -2.24 -6.39
C SER A 91 -19.19 -1.72 -7.64
N LYS A 92 -18.47 -1.05 -8.54
CA LYS A 92 -19.01 -0.51 -9.80
C LYS A 92 -19.38 -1.58 -10.85
N GLN A 93 -18.87 -2.79 -10.70
CA GLN A 93 -19.06 -3.92 -11.61
C GLN A 93 -19.94 -5.02 -11.00
N ARG A 94 -20.49 -4.79 -9.81
CA ARG A 94 -21.40 -5.74 -9.15
C ARG A 94 -22.79 -5.65 -9.80
N SER A 95 -23.22 -6.74 -10.41
CA SER A 95 -24.62 -7.01 -10.70
C SER A 95 -25.33 -7.50 -9.42
N PRO A 96 -26.61 -7.13 -9.20
CA PRO A 96 -27.38 -7.67 -8.08
C PRO A 96 -27.58 -9.18 -8.24
N GLY A 97 -27.04 -9.96 -7.32
CA GLY A 97 -27.40 -11.38 -7.13
C GLY A 97 -26.93 -12.35 -8.22
N ARG A 98 -27.48 -13.56 -8.15
CA ARG A 98 -27.31 -14.61 -9.16
C ARG A 98 -27.96 -14.13 -10.46
N PRO A 99 -27.31 -14.29 -11.63
CA PRO A 99 -27.96 -14.05 -12.91
C PRO A 99 -29.31 -14.76 -12.95
N HIS A 100 -30.35 -14.09 -13.44
CA HIS A 100 -31.69 -14.68 -13.58
C HIS A 100 -31.58 -15.95 -14.43
N ILE A 101 -32.22 -17.03 -13.98
CA ILE A 101 -32.31 -18.26 -14.77
C ILE A 101 -33.22 -17.95 -15.96
N ARG A 102 -32.83 -18.34 -17.17
CA ARG A 102 -33.69 -18.13 -18.36
C ARG A 102 -35.08 -18.70 -18.11
N ASP A 103 -36.12 -17.96 -18.47
CA ASP A 103 -37.51 -18.32 -18.17
C ASP A 103 -37.87 -19.72 -18.70
N GLU A 104 -37.32 -20.11 -19.85
CA GLU A 104 -37.45 -21.47 -20.42
C GLU A 104 -36.98 -22.57 -19.46
N ILE A 105 -35.83 -22.36 -18.81
CA ILE A 105 -35.25 -23.30 -17.85
C ILE A 105 -36.08 -23.31 -16.56
N GLN A 106 -36.54 -22.14 -16.11
CA GLN A 106 -37.42 -22.04 -14.95
C GLN A 106 -38.75 -22.80 -15.18
N HIS A 107 -39.38 -22.61 -16.35
CA HIS A 107 -40.58 -23.33 -16.74
C HIS A 107 -40.36 -24.85 -16.83
N LEU A 108 -39.22 -25.27 -17.39
CA LEU A 108 -38.87 -26.69 -17.46
C LEU A 108 -38.72 -27.32 -16.07
N ILE A 109 -38.05 -26.63 -15.14
CA ILE A 109 -37.87 -27.11 -13.75
C ILE A 109 -39.24 -27.23 -13.06
N VAL A 110 -40.11 -26.23 -13.18
CA VAL A 110 -41.45 -26.26 -12.60
C VAL A 110 -42.27 -27.41 -13.16
N ARG A 111 -42.26 -27.58 -14.49
CA ARG A 111 -42.99 -28.67 -15.16
C ARG A 111 -42.54 -30.05 -14.66
N MET A 112 -41.23 -30.29 -14.62
CA MET A 112 -40.66 -31.56 -14.13
C MET A 112 -41.04 -31.82 -12.66
N ALA A 113 -41.06 -30.80 -11.82
CA ALA A 113 -41.45 -30.95 -10.41
C ALA A 113 -42.94 -31.32 -10.25
N THR A 114 -43.83 -30.74 -11.05
CA THR A 114 -45.26 -31.12 -11.08
C THR A 114 -45.51 -32.52 -11.62
N GLU A 115 -44.75 -32.95 -12.63
CA GLU A 115 -44.92 -34.25 -13.28
C GLU A 115 -44.39 -35.42 -12.42
N SER A 116 -43.37 -35.20 -11.58
CA SER A 116 -42.83 -36.24 -10.68
C SER A 116 -43.47 -36.29 -9.28
N SER A 117 -44.39 -35.37 -8.97
CA SER A 117 -45.09 -35.35 -7.66
C SER A 117 -46.47 -36.04 -7.69
N GLY A 118 -46.82 -36.68 -8.81
CA GLY A 118 -48.00 -37.56 -8.97
C GLY A 118 -47.55 -38.99 -9.19
#